data_AF-H3NG43-F1
#
_entry.id   AF-H3NG43-F1
#
_cell.length_a   1.000
_cell.length_b   1.000
_cell.length_c   1.000
_cell.angle_alpha   90.00
_cell.angle_beta   90.00
_cell.angle_gamma   90.00
#
_symmetry.space_group_name_H-M   'P 1'
#
loop_
_entity.id
_entity.type
_entity.pdbx_description
1 polymer ?
#
loop_
_entity_poly.entity_id
_entity_poly.type
_entity_poly.pdbx_seq_one_letter_code
_entity_poly.pdbx_strand_id
1 'polypeptide(L)' 'MSVHAIRPIVEVMSHVLFISITFWGMQALRTDNWIKKHHIPQARILIIFLTIAIGYLVSSFFMDILFFSHNIQYLT' A
#
# COMPACT_ATOMS: atom_id res chain seq x y z
N MET A 1 11.02 -24.31 14.20
CA MET A 1 10.40 -23.26 15.05
C MET A 1 10.79 -21.83 14.67
N SER A 2 11.69 -21.60 13.70
CA SER A 2 12.18 -20.25 13.34
C SER A 2 11.30 -19.49 12.32
N VAL A 3 10.68 -20.18 11.36
CA VAL A 3 10.03 -19.52 10.20
C VAL A 3 8.69 -18.85 10.53
N HIS A 4 7.99 -19.31 11.58
CA HIS A 4 6.68 -18.76 11.96
C HIS A 4 6.76 -17.37 12.60
N ALA A 5 7.89 -17.03 13.23
CA ALA A 5 8.08 -15.73 13.88
C ALA A 5 8.42 -14.60 12.87
N ILE A 6 8.94 -14.95 11.71
CA ILE A 6 9.46 -13.98 10.71
C ILE A 6 8.34 -13.44 9.82
N ARG A 7 7.29 -14.24 9.59
CA ARG A 7 6.15 -13.88 8.71
C ARG A 7 5.47 -12.56 9.07
N PRO A 8 5.01 -12.33 10.31
CA PRO A 8 4.32 -11.08 10.66
C PRO A 8 5.23 -9.84 10.53
N ILE A 9 6.54 -9.99 10.70
CA ILE A 9 7.49 -8.89 10.55
C ILE A 9 7.64 -8.50 9.08
N VAL A 10 7.79 -9.48 8.20
CA VAL A 10 7.89 -9.25 6.75
C VAL A 10 6.58 -8.66 6.21
N GLU A 11 5.44 -9.10 6.75
CA GLU A 11 4.12 -8.60 6.39
C GLU A 11 3.94 -7.11 6.73
N VAL A 12 4.25 -6.73 7.98
CA VAL A 12 4.19 -5.33 8.41
C VAL A 12 5.20 -4.47 7.66
N MET A 13 6.42 -4.95 7.42
CA MET A 13 7.43 -4.20 6.67
C MET A 13 7.01 -3.94 5.22
N SER A 14 6.39 -4.92 4.56
CA SER A 14 5.81 -4.75 3.22
C SER A 14 4.75 -3.64 3.23
N HIS A 15 3.80 -3.70 4.17
CA HIS A 15 2.74 -2.68 4.26
C HIS A 15 3.32 -1.28 4.42
N VAL A 16 4.31 -1.10 5.31
CA VAL A 16 4.95 0.20 5.54
C VAL A 16 5.73 0.69 4.31
N LEU A 17 6.44 -0.20 3.62
CA LEU A 17 7.16 0.15 2.39
C LEU A 17 6.22 0.60 1.28
N PHE A 18 5.15 -0.15 1.02
CA PHE A 18 4.19 0.18 -0.03
C PHE A 18 3.39 1.45 0.28
N ILE A 19 3.02 1.68 1.55
CA ILE A 19 2.39 2.95 1.97
C ILE A 19 3.34 4.13 1.73
N SER A 20 4.63 3.97 2.04
CA SER A 20 5.64 5.03 1.84
C SER A 20 5.85 5.36 0.36
N ILE A 21 5.95 4.34 -0.51
CA ILE A 21 6.07 4.53 -1.96
C ILE A 21 4.80 5.17 -2.53
N THR A 22 3.64 4.74 -2.07
CA THR A 22 2.35 5.30 -2.50
C THR A 22 2.22 6.76 -2.09
N PHE A 23 2.64 7.12 -0.87
CA PHE A 23 2.65 8.51 -0.40
C PHE A 23 3.60 9.37 -1.23
N TRP A 24 4.78 8.85 -1.55
CA TRP A 24 5.75 9.54 -2.41
C TRP A 24 5.21 9.74 -3.84
N GLY A 25 4.57 8.72 -4.42
CA GLY A 25 3.93 8.83 -5.74
C GLY A 25 2.75 9.82 -5.75
N MET A 26 2.00 9.92 -4.66
CA MET A 26 0.90 10.87 -4.55
C MET A 26 1.34 12.32 -4.47
N GLN A 27 2.55 12.60 -3.96
CA GLN A 27 3.12 13.95 -4.01
C GLN A 27 3.48 14.39 -5.44
N ALA A 28 3.77 13.45 -6.35
CA ALA A 28 4.05 13.77 -7.75
C ALA A 28 2.79 14.13 -8.55
N LEU A 29 1.61 13.69 -8.10
CA LEU A 29 0.34 14.17 -8.62
C LEU A 29 0.18 15.63 -8.16
N ARG A 30 0.28 16.58 -9.10
CA ARG A 30 0.02 18.02 -8.89
C ARG A 30 -1.42 18.24 -8.41
N THR A 31 -1.69 17.93 -7.15
CA THR A 31 -3.01 18.03 -6.55
C THR A 31 -3.44 19.48 -6.48
N ASP A 32 -2.49 20.40 -6.42
CA ASP A 32 -2.68 21.85 -6.58
C ASP A 32 -3.43 22.26 -7.87
N ASN A 33 -3.31 21.50 -8.95
CA ASN A 33 -3.99 21.84 -10.22
C ASN A 33 -5.41 21.28 -10.33
N TRP A 34 -5.76 20.27 -9.53
CA TRP A 34 -7.07 19.61 -9.57
C TRP A 34 -8.01 20.12 -8.47
N ILE A 35 -7.49 20.78 -7.45
CA ILE A 35 -8.25 21.22 -6.28
C ILE A 35 -8.70 22.68 -6.45
N LYS A 36 -10.01 22.92 -6.34
CA LYS A 36 -10.56 24.30 -6.28
C LYS A 36 -9.96 25.06 -5.11
N LYS A 37 -9.54 26.31 -5.35
CA LYS A 37 -8.78 27.26 -4.49
C LYS A 37 -9.25 27.46 -3.03
N HIS A 38 -10.39 26.89 -2.62
CA HIS A 38 -10.98 27.04 -1.28
C HIS A 38 -11.19 25.72 -0.50
N HIS A 39 -10.89 24.54 -1.06
CA HIS A 39 -11.13 23.24 -0.42
C HIS A 39 -9.85 22.43 -0.12
N ILE A 40 -8.73 23.14 0.06
CA ILE A 40 -7.41 22.56 0.36
C ILE A 40 -7.41 21.57 1.53
N PRO A 41 -8.07 21.83 2.70
CA PRO A 41 -8.02 20.87 3.81
C PRO A 41 -8.80 19.58 3.53
N GLN A 42 -9.94 19.66 2.85
CA GLN A 42 -10.75 18.49 2.49
C GLN A 42 -10.01 17.59 1.48
N ALA A 43 -9.36 18.21 0.50
CA ALA A 43 -8.57 17.48 -0.48
C ALA A 43 -7.32 16.82 0.13
N ARG A 44 -6.68 17.47 1.12
CA ARG A 44 -5.56 16.87 1.85
C ARG A 44 -5.99 15.61 2.62
N ILE A 45 -7.16 15.64 3.26
CA ILE A 45 -7.72 14.45 3.93
C ILE A 45 -8.01 13.34 2.91
N LEU A 46 -8.61 13.68 1.76
CA LEU A 46 -8.89 12.73 0.68
C LEU A 46 -7.60 12.03 0.18
N ILE A 47 -6.52 12.78 -0.02
CA ILE A 47 -5.21 12.24 -0.43
C ILE A 47 -4.68 11.25 0.61
N ILE A 48 -4.80 11.56 1.90
CA ILE A 48 -4.33 10.67 2.97
C ILE A 48 -5.13 9.36 2.96
N PHE A 49 -6.45 9.43 2.88
CA PHE A 49 -7.30 8.24 2.78
C PHE A 49 -6.98 7.41 1.53
N LEU A 50 -6.77 8.08 0.39
CA LEU A 50 -6.41 7.42 -0.85
C LEU A 50 -5.03 6.75 -0.77
N THR A 51 -4.07 7.38 -0.09
CA THR A 51 -2.75 6.81 0.21
C THR A 51 -2.86 5.52 0.99
N ILE A 52 -3.65 5.51 2.05
CA ILE A 52 -3.80 4.33 2.90
C ILE A 52 -4.50 3.22 2.12
N ALA A 53 -5.57 3.55 1.38
CA ALA A 53 -6.32 2.58 0.59
C ALA A 53 -5.45 1.94 -0.52
N ILE A 54 -4.75 2.76 -1.32
CA ILE A 54 -3.88 2.26 -2.39
C ILE A 54 -2.69 1.50 -1.80
N GLY A 55 -2.02 2.04 -0.77
CA GLY A 55 -0.87 1.38 -0.14
C GLY A 55 -1.24 0.02 0.45
N TYR A 56 -2.43 -0.10 1.06
CA TYR A 56 -2.96 -1.36 1.55
C TYR A 56 -3.24 -2.34 0.41
N LEU A 57 -3.93 -1.90 -0.64
CA LEU A 57 -4.25 -2.75 -1.81
C LEU A 57 -2.99 -3.28 -2.49
N VAL A 58 -1.98 -2.43 -2.73
CA VAL A 58 -0.73 -2.84 -3.36
C VAL A 58 0.05 -3.82 -2.47
N SER A 59 0.08 -3.59 -1.15
CA SER A 59 0.76 -4.52 -0.24
C SER A 59 0.02 -5.86 -0.11
N SER A 60 -1.32 -5.84 -0.06
CA SER A 60 -2.13 -7.07 -0.07
C SER A 60 -1.88 -7.84 -1.37
N PHE A 61 -1.90 -7.16 -2.52
CA PHE A 61 -1.61 -7.76 -3.82
C PHE A 61 -0.20 -8.36 -3.88
N PHE A 62 0.80 -7.68 -3.31
CA PHE A 62 2.17 -8.19 -3.25
C PHE A 62 2.28 -9.43 -2.36
N MET A 63 1.63 -9.42 -1.18
CA MET A 63 1.54 -10.61 -0.32
C MET A 63 0.83 -11.75 -1.02
N ASP A 64 -0.30 -11.47 -1.67
CA ASP A 64 -1.05 -12.45 -2.45
C ASP A 64 -0.16 -13.05 -3.54
N ILE A 65 0.65 -12.29 -4.26
CA ILE A 65 1.61 -12.85 -5.23
C ILE A 65 2.65 -13.75 -4.55
N LEU A 66 3.25 -13.30 -3.45
CA LEU A 66 4.26 -14.07 -2.71
C LEU A 66 3.69 -15.40 -2.20
N PHE A 67 2.44 -15.42 -1.74
CA PHE A 67 1.76 -16.63 -1.23
C PHE A 67 1.05 -17.44 -2.33
N PHE A 68 0.66 -16.82 -3.45
CA PHE A 68 0.10 -17.51 -4.61
C PHE A 68 1.13 -18.48 -5.18
N SER A 69 2.42 -18.12 -5.17
CA SER A 69 3.52 -19.03 -5.52
C SER A 69 3.50 -20.35 -4.72
N HIS A 70 2.89 -20.37 -3.52
CA HIS A 70 2.84 -21.54 -2.66
C HIS A 70 1.57 -22.39 -2.86
N ASN A 71 0.50 -21.81 -3.42
CA ASN A 71 -0.79 -22.49 -3.64
C ASN A 71 -0.82 -23.30 -4.94
N ILE A 72 -0.06 -22.91 -5.97
CA ILE A 72 -0.01 -23.67 -7.24
C ILE A 72 0.65 -25.06 -7.04
N GLN A 73 1.49 -25.21 -6.00
CA GLN A 73 2.11 -26.50 -5.66
C GLN A 73 1.17 -27.45 -4.91
N TYR A 74 -0.01 -27.01 -4.45
CA TYR A 74 -1.01 -27.89 -3.84
C TYR A 74 -1.93 -28.56 -4.88
N LEU A 75 -1.76 -28.26 -6.18
CA LEU A 75 -2.56 -28.81 -7.27
C LEU A 75 -1.72 -29.51 -8.36
N THR A 76 -0.57 -30.09 -8.01
CA THR A 76 0.17 -31.05 -8.85
C THR A 76 0.83 -32.08 -7.96
#